data_AF-A0A8T6BSY2-F1
#
_entry.id   AF-A0A8T6BSY2-F1
#
_cell.length_a   1.000
_cell.length_b   1.000
_cell.length_c   1.000
_cell.angle_alpha   90.00
_cell.angle_beta   90.00
_cell.angle_gamma   90.00
#
_symmetry.space_group_name_H-M   'P 1'
#
loop_
_entity.id
_entity.type
_entity.pdbx_description
1 polymer ?
#
loop_
_entity_poly.entity_id
_entity_poly.type
_entity_poly.pdbx_seq_one_letter_code
_entity_poly.pdbx_strand_id
1 'polypeptide(L)'
;PDTVDIDSIPGFIQDVNTHGRLMLANGQHEVEFPVDQCMNFHADNLSLHENGMRITALAGDKVVYSQTYYSIGGGFIVDEEHFGQQNSAPVEVPYPYSSAADLQKHCQETGLSLSGLMMKNELALHSKEELEQHLANVWEVMRGGIERGISTEGVLPGKLRVPRRAAALRRMLVSQDKTTTDPMAVVDWINMFALAVNEENAAGGRVVTAPTNGACGIIPAVLAYYDKFIREVNANSLARYLLVASAIGSLYKMNASISGAEVGCQGEVGVACSMAAAGLAELLGASPAQVCIAAEIAMEHNLGLTCDPVAGQVQVPCIERNAIAAVKAVNAARMALRRTSEPRVCLDKVIETMYETGKDMNAKYRETSRGGLAMKIVA
;
A
#
# COMPACT_ATOMS: atom_id res chain seq x y z
N PRO A 1 0.11 0.16 16.29
CA PRO A 1 0.63 1.23 15.37
C PRO A 1 -0.51 2.13 14.87
N ASP A 2 -1.63 1.51 14.51
CA ASP A 2 -2.97 2.07 14.36
C ASP A 2 -3.41 3.14 15.37
N THR A 3 -3.02 3.05 16.65
CA THR A 3 -3.52 3.93 17.73
C THR A 3 -2.48 4.89 18.31
N VAL A 4 -1.22 4.82 17.88
CA VAL A 4 -0.13 5.63 18.46
C VAL A 4 -0.37 7.13 18.28
N ASP A 5 -0.13 7.92 19.34
CA ASP A 5 -0.10 9.37 19.22
C ASP A 5 1.16 9.79 18.46
N ILE A 6 0.99 10.20 17.20
CA ILE A 6 2.08 10.47 16.27
C ILE A 6 2.88 11.70 16.70
N ASP A 7 2.22 12.70 17.28
CA ASP A 7 2.87 13.94 17.70
C ASP A 7 3.80 13.70 18.91
N SER A 8 3.56 12.62 19.67
CA SER A 8 4.40 12.22 20.79
C SER A 8 5.69 11.49 20.37
N ILE A 9 5.76 10.93 19.15
CA ILE A 9 6.87 10.06 18.72
C ILE A 9 8.24 10.76 18.80
N PRO A 10 8.42 12.00 18.28
CA PRO A 10 9.73 12.65 18.34
C PRO A 10 10.21 12.90 19.78
N GLY A 11 9.29 13.32 20.66
CA GLY A 11 9.58 13.55 22.08
C GLY A 11 9.96 12.24 22.78
N PHE A 12 9.20 11.17 22.56
CA PHE A 12 9.50 9.86 23.10
C PHE A 12 10.89 9.35 22.69
N ILE A 13 11.24 9.44 21.40
CA ILE A 13 12.56 9.02 20.90
C ILE A 13 13.66 9.88 21.54
N GLN A 14 13.45 11.19 21.64
CA GLN A 14 14.41 12.10 22.27
C GLN A 14 14.64 11.76 23.74
N ASP A 15 13.58 11.44 24.48
CA ASP A 15 13.65 11.08 25.89
C ASP A 15 14.43 9.78 26.10
N VAL A 16 14.17 8.75 25.28
CA VAL A 16 14.92 7.48 25.33
C VAL A 16 16.41 7.71 25.02
N ASN A 17 16.71 8.49 23.98
CA ASN A 17 18.09 8.81 23.60
C ASN A 17 18.84 9.61 24.69
N THR A 18 18.14 10.50 25.39
CA THR A 18 18.74 11.40 26.39
C THR A 18 19.00 10.66 27.71
N HIS A 19 18.04 9.84 28.15
CA HIS A 19 18.10 9.21 29.46
C HIS A 19 18.64 7.78 29.43
N GLY A 20 18.67 7.14 28.25
CA GLY A 20 19.05 5.72 28.12
C GLY A 20 18.10 4.80 28.90
N ARG A 21 16.82 5.13 28.94
CA ARG A 21 15.76 4.43 29.67
C ARG A 21 14.59 4.17 28.74
N LEU A 22 13.98 2.98 28.84
CA LEU A 22 12.81 2.61 28.03
C LEU A 22 11.69 2.12 28.95
N MET A 23 10.49 2.66 28.73
CA MET A 23 9.29 2.21 29.40
C MET A 23 8.67 1.02 28.66
N LEU A 24 8.51 -0.11 29.36
CA LEU A 24 7.87 -1.34 28.90
C LEU A 24 6.48 -1.51 29.51
N ALA A 25 5.71 -2.45 28.93
CA ALA A 25 4.37 -2.82 29.41
C ALA A 25 3.45 -1.61 29.62
N ASN A 26 3.37 -0.73 28.61
CA ASN A 26 2.57 0.50 28.62
C ASN A 26 2.90 1.44 29.79
N GLY A 27 4.19 1.63 30.09
CA GLY A 27 4.62 2.55 31.14
C GLY A 27 4.70 1.95 32.53
N GLN A 28 4.53 0.63 32.68
CA GLN A 28 4.53 -0.02 34.00
C GLN A 28 5.91 -0.40 34.50
N HIS A 29 6.89 -0.52 33.62
CA HIS A 29 8.23 -0.95 34.00
C HIS A 29 9.29 -0.17 33.22
N GLU A 30 10.26 0.42 33.92
CA GLU A 30 11.38 1.09 33.30
C GLU A 30 12.60 0.16 33.27
N VAL A 31 13.27 0.11 32.12
CA VAL A 31 14.53 -0.63 31.96
C VAL A 31 15.65 0.29 31.48
N GLU A 32 16.89 -0.08 31.79
CA GLU A 32 18.06 0.53 31.15
C GLU A 32 18.07 0.14 29.67
N PHE A 33 18.21 1.16 28.82
CA PHE A 33 18.19 1.04 27.37
C PHE A 33 19.19 2.03 26.75
N PRO A 34 20.50 1.85 26.96
CA PRO A 34 21.51 2.61 26.23
C PRO A 34 21.40 2.27 24.73
N VAL A 35 20.94 3.23 23.93
CA VAL A 35 20.58 3.00 22.51
C VAL A 35 21.73 2.42 21.70
N ASP A 36 22.96 2.88 21.91
CA ASP A 36 24.16 2.38 21.20
C ASP A 36 24.49 0.90 21.48
N GLN A 37 23.94 0.31 22.54
CA GLN A 37 24.15 -1.09 22.91
C GLN A 37 22.92 -1.95 22.65
N CYS A 38 21.72 -1.35 22.77
CA CYS A 38 20.45 -2.05 22.68
C CYS A 38 19.82 -2.00 21.27
N MET A 39 20.20 -1.05 20.42
CA MET A 39 19.73 -0.91 19.03
C MET A 39 20.87 -1.16 18.04
N ASN A 40 21.18 -2.44 17.82
CA ASN A 40 22.27 -2.86 16.96
C ASN A 40 21.81 -3.00 15.49
N PHE A 41 22.43 -2.23 14.59
CA PHE A 41 22.20 -2.34 13.15
C PHE A 41 23.27 -3.21 12.49
N HIS A 42 22.85 -4.31 11.87
CA HIS A 42 23.72 -5.21 11.12
C HIS A 42 23.58 -4.95 9.61
N ALA A 43 24.71 -5.00 8.89
CA ALA A 43 24.72 -4.83 7.43
C ALA A 43 24.35 -6.11 6.67
N ASP A 44 24.42 -7.26 7.35
CA ASP A 44 24.12 -8.58 6.79
C ASP A 44 22.67 -8.98 7.10
N ASN A 45 22.07 -9.72 6.17
CA ASN A 45 20.72 -10.24 6.32
C ASN A 45 20.72 -11.49 7.21
N LEU A 46 19.60 -11.72 7.91
CA LEU A 46 19.31 -13.01 8.50
C LEU A 46 19.01 -14.05 7.39
N SER A 47 19.09 -15.34 7.72
CA SER A 47 19.11 -16.43 6.75
C SER A 47 17.81 -16.62 5.95
N LEU A 48 16.66 -16.24 6.51
CA LEU A 48 15.36 -16.55 5.93
C LEU A 48 14.75 -15.39 5.12
N HIS A 49 15.04 -14.14 5.48
CA HIS A 49 14.48 -12.96 4.80
C HIS A 49 15.34 -11.71 5.06
N GLU A 50 15.35 -10.78 4.10
CA GLU A 50 16.16 -9.54 4.15
C GLU A 50 15.75 -8.64 5.33
N ASN A 51 14.46 -8.59 5.64
CA ASN A 51 13.90 -7.81 6.75
C ASN A 51 13.74 -8.67 8.02
N GLY A 52 14.85 -8.95 8.71
CA GLY A 52 14.89 -9.72 9.94
C GLY A 52 15.30 -8.89 11.17
N MET A 53 14.69 -9.18 12.32
CA MET A 53 14.97 -8.53 13.60
C MET A 53 15.03 -9.60 14.70
N ARG A 54 15.96 -9.43 15.66
CA ARG A 54 15.98 -10.25 16.88
C ARG A 54 15.80 -9.36 18.10
N ILE A 55 14.87 -9.75 18.96
CA ILE A 55 14.64 -9.10 20.25
C ILE A 55 15.15 -10.04 21.33
N THR A 56 16.03 -9.55 22.19
CA THR A 56 16.62 -10.31 23.30
C THR A 56 16.32 -9.60 24.61
N ALA A 57 15.71 -10.33 25.56
CA ALA A 57 15.49 -9.86 26.92
C ALA A 57 16.57 -10.43 27.85
N LEU A 58 17.08 -9.57 28.72
CA LEU A 58 18.18 -9.84 29.63
C LEU A 58 17.74 -9.60 31.08
N ALA A 59 18.20 -10.44 32.00
CA ALA A 59 18.15 -10.20 33.45
C ALA A 59 19.59 -10.09 33.97
N GLY A 60 20.10 -8.86 34.07
CA GLY A 60 21.54 -8.61 34.16
C GLY A 60 22.21 -9.05 32.86
N ASP A 61 23.27 -9.85 32.94
CA ASP A 61 23.97 -10.37 31.75
C ASP A 61 23.36 -11.67 31.20
N LYS A 62 22.33 -12.22 31.85
CA LYS A 62 21.73 -13.49 31.46
C LYS A 62 20.60 -13.27 30.47
N VAL A 63 20.71 -13.88 29.29
CA VAL A 63 19.60 -13.98 28.34
C VAL A 63 18.47 -14.81 28.96
N VAL A 64 17.30 -14.20 29.11
CA VAL A 64 16.09 -14.87 29.62
C VAL A 64 15.10 -15.20 28.52
N TYR A 65 15.14 -14.46 27.42
CA TYR A 65 14.33 -14.72 26.24
C TYR A 65 15.01 -14.14 25.00
N SER A 66 14.85 -14.78 23.85
CA SER A 66 15.33 -14.28 22.57
C SER A 66 14.42 -14.81 21.48
N GLN A 67 13.92 -13.91 20.63
CA GLN A 67 13.04 -14.27 19.53
C GLN A 67 13.44 -13.52 18.26
N THR A 68 13.51 -14.26 17.16
CA THR A 68 13.72 -13.71 15.82
C THR A 68 12.37 -13.55 15.11
N TYR A 69 12.16 -12.39 14.50
CA TYR A 69 10.98 -12.05 13.69
C TYR A 69 11.40 -11.58 12.30
N TYR A 70 10.56 -11.87 11.32
CA TYR A 70 10.71 -11.44 9.94
C TYR A 70 9.50 -10.62 9.50
N SER A 71 9.74 -9.47 8.87
CA SER A 71 8.71 -8.64 8.24
C SER A 71 8.58 -9.02 6.77
N ILE A 72 7.50 -9.69 6.40
CA ILE A 72 7.31 -10.32 5.08
C ILE A 72 6.46 -9.45 4.12
N GLY A 73 6.36 -8.15 4.39
CA GLY A 73 5.61 -7.18 3.57
C GLY A 73 4.20 -6.91 4.07
N GLY A 74 3.65 -5.73 3.73
CA GLY A 74 2.29 -5.31 4.12
C GLY A 74 2.04 -5.14 5.62
N GLY A 75 3.10 -5.18 6.45
CA GLY A 75 3.01 -5.15 7.92
C GLY A 75 2.83 -6.52 8.58
N PHE A 76 2.84 -7.62 7.80
CA PHE A 76 2.79 -8.98 8.34
C PHE A 76 4.14 -9.37 8.94
N ILE A 77 4.09 -9.99 10.12
CA ILE A 77 5.26 -10.52 10.82
C ILE A 77 5.10 -12.02 11.04
N VAL A 78 6.20 -12.75 10.93
CA VAL A 78 6.29 -14.17 11.26
C VAL A 78 7.53 -14.39 12.11
N ASP A 79 7.45 -15.27 13.11
CA ASP A 79 8.64 -15.69 13.82
C ASP A 79 9.46 -16.68 12.99
N GLU A 80 10.70 -16.91 13.40
CA GLU A 80 11.64 -17.79 12.70
C GLU A 80 11.17 -19.26 12.63
N GLU A 81 10.46 -19.75 13.63
CA GLU A 81 9.99 -21.14 13.67
C GLU A 81 8.87 -21.39 12.66
N HIS A 82 8.01 -20.39 12.45
CA HIS A 82 6.87 -20.47 11.55
C HIS A 82 7.15 -19.91 10.15
N PHE A 83 8.38 -19.49 9.85
CA PHE A 83 8.71 -18.95 8.53
C PHE A 83 8.49 -19.99 7.43
N GLY A 84 7.74 -19.61 6.40
CA GLY A 84 7.39 -20.50 5.28
C GLY A 84 6.35 -21.58 5.62
N GLN A 85 5.84 -21.63 6.85
CA GLN A 85 4.73 -22.50 7.20
C GLN A 85 3.41 -21.87 6.75
N GLN A 86 2.66 -22.54 5.88
CA GLN A 86 1.30 -22.15 5.54
C GLN A 86 0.36 -22.48 6.69
N ASN A 87 0.25 -21.58 7.66
CA ASN A 87 -0.82 -21.64 8.64
C ASN A 87 -2.11 -21.13 8.00
N SER A 88 -2.85 -22.00 7.32
CA SER A 88 -4.24 -21.70 7.00
C SER A 88 -5.07 -22.98 7.08
N ALA A 89 -5.84 -23.11 8.16
CA ALA A 89 -7.12 -23.78 8.02
C ALA A 89 -7.88 -23.06 6.88
N PRO A 90 -8.50 -23.79 5.93
CA PRO A 90 -9.25 -23.15 4.86
C PRO A 90 -10.32 -22.24 5.46
N VAL A 91 -10.34 -20.99 5.01
CA VAL A 91 -11.39 -20.04 5.40
C VAL A 91 -12.65 -20.43 4.64
N GLU A 92 -13.65 -20.95 5.34
CA GLU A 92 -14.92 -21.33 4.73
C GLU A 92 -15.72 -20.08 4.38
N VAL A 93 -15.76 -19.75 3.09
CA VAL A 93 -16.59 -18.68 2.51
C VAL A 93 -17.48 -19.24 1.40
N PRO A 94 -18.62 -18.61 1.10
CA PRO A 94 -19.55 -19.09 0.07
C PRO A 94 -18.95 -19.19 -1.34
N TYR A 95 -18.03 -18.28 -1.68
CA TYR A 95 -17.42 -18.20 -3.01
C TYR A 95 -15.88 -18.20 -2.89
N PRO A 96 -15.26 -19.35 -2.58
CA PRO A 96 -13.81 -19.45 -2.46
C PRO A 96 -13.16 -19.24 -3.84
N TYR A 97 -11.99 -18.62 -3.86
CA TYR A 97 -11.26 -18.33 -5.10
C TYR A 97 -9.76 -18.39 -4.86
N SER A 98 -9.04 -18.77 -5.92
CA SER A 98 -7.58 -18.76 -5.98
C SER A 98 -7.06 -17.97 -7.19
N SER A 99 -7.92 -17.71 -8.17
CA SER A 99 -7.59 -17.01 -9.42
C SER A 99 -8.66 -15.99 -9.82
N ALA A 100 -8.31 -15.08 -10.73
CA ALA A 100 -9.27 -14.19 -11.37
C ALA A 100 -10.29 -14.98 -12.21
N ALA A 101 -9.90 -16.13 -12.76
CA ALA A 101 -10.81 -17.04 -13.45
C ALA A 101 -11.89 -17.60 -12.50
N ASP A 102 -11.54 -17.97 -11.26
CA ASP A 102 -12.52 -18.45 -10.26
C ASP A 102 -13.56 -17.37 -9.94
N LEU A 103 -13.09 -16.13 -9.71
CA LEU A 103 -13.98 -14.99 -9.44
C LEU A 103 -14.94 -14.73 -10.60
N GLN A 104 -14.44 -14.75 -11.84
CA GLN A 104 -15.27 -14.57 -13.02
C GLN A 104 -16.29 -15.70 -13.20
N LYS A 105 -15.88 -16.95 -12.93
CA LYS A 105 -16.78 -18.10 -12.97
C LYS A 105 -17.92 -17.95 -11.96
N HIS A 106 -17.61 -17.61 -10.71
CA HIS A 106 -18.65 -17.36 -9.68
C HIS A 106 -19.58 -16.23 -10.09
N CYS A 107 -19.07 -15.14 -10.69
CA CYS A 107 -19.89 -14.05 -11.20
C CYS A 107 -20.85 -14.51 -12.31
N GLN A 108 -20.37 -15.36 -13.24
CA GLN A 108 -21.18 -15.90 -14.33
C GLN A 108 -22.28 -16.85 -13.82
N GLU A 109 -21.97 -17.70 -12.84
CA GLU A 109 -22.90 -18.68 -12.27
C GLU A 109 -23.99 -18.01 -11.40
N THR A 110 -23.65 -16.94 -10.69
CA THR A 110 -24.55 -16.29 -9.72
C THR A 110 -25.24 -15.03 -10.26
N GLY A 111 -24.71 -14.42 -11.32
CA GLY A 111 -25.13 -13.10 -11.80
C GLY A 111 -24.73 -11.93 -10.90
N LEU A 112 -23.91 -12.16 -9.86
CA LEU A 112 -23.42 -11.12 -8.97
C LEU A 112 -22.25 -10.36 -9.60
N SER A 113 -22.12 -9.07 -9.27
CA SER A 113 -20.89 -8.33 -9.57
C SER A 113 -19.76 -8.79 -8.63
N LEU A 114 -18.53 -8.40 -8.94
CA LEU A 114 -17.36 -8.81 -8.15
C LEU A 114 -17.46 -8.31 -6.71
N SER A 115 -17.88 -7.05 -6.53
CA SER A 115 -18.15 -6.49 -5.21
C SER A 115 -19.28 -7.22 -4.47
N GLY A 116 -20.30 -7.70 -5.18
CA GLY A 116 -21.39 -8.49 -4.61
C GLY A 116 -20.93 -9.85 -4.09
N LEU A 117 -20.07 -10.56 -4.83
CA LEU A 117 -19.45 -11.81 -4.37
C LEU A 117 -18.59 -11.56 -3.11
N MET A 118 -17.75 -10.53 -3.14
CA MET A 118 -16.87 -10.22 -2.01
C MET A 118 -17.65 -9.81 -0.77
N MET A 119 -18.73 -9.05 -0.92
CA MET A 119 -19.65 -8.76 0.19
C MET A 119 -20.19 -10.05 0.81
N LYS A 120 -20.56 -11.07 0.01
CA LYS A 120 -21.04 -12.35 0.55
C LYS A 120 -19.96 -13.13 1.29
N ASN A 121 -18.73 -13.10 0.80
CA ASN A 121 -17.60 -13.72 1.49
C ASN A 121 -17.28 -13.02 2.81
N GLU A 122 -17.21 -11.69 2.83
CA GLU A 122 -16.95 -10.92 4.05
C GLU A 122 -18.06 -11.10 5.09
N LEU A 123 -19.33 -11.13 4.67
CA LEU A 123 -20.46 -11.38 5.57
C LEU A 123 -20.53 -12.80 6.13
N ALA A 124 -19.75 -13.75 5.60
CA ALA A 124 -19.59 -15.06 6.20
C ALA A 124 -18.61 -15.06 7.38
N LEU A 125 -17.75 -14.03 7.46
CA LEU A 125 -16.68 -13.90 8.45
C LEU A 125 -16.96 -12.80 9.49
N HIS A 126 -17.71 -11.78 9.09
CA HIS A 126 -17.97 -10.59 9.88
C HIS A 126 -19.45 -10.22 9.83
N SER A 127 -19.93 -9.52 10.86
CA SER A 127 -21.26 -8.90 10.78
C SER A 127 -21.26 -7.75 9.76
N LYS A 128 -22.44 -7.41 9.26
CA LYS A 128 -22.58 -6.31 8.31
C LYS A 128 -22.15 -4.98 8.92
N GLU A 129 -22.53 -4.75 10.17
CA GLU A 129 -22.23 -3.53 10.92
C GLU A 129 -20.72 -3.37 11.14
N GLU A 130 -20.01 -4.44 11.52
CA GLU A 130 -18.55 -4.42 11.68
C GLU A 130 -17.84 -4.11 10.36
N LEU A 131 -18.28 -4.74 9.26
CA LEU A 131 -17.71 -4.51 7.94
C LEU A 131 -17.93 -3.07 7.46
N GLU A 132 -19.16 -2.56 7.55
CA GLU A 132 -19.48 -1.18 7.15
C GLU A 132 -18.70 -0.16 7.98
N GLN A 133 -18.59 -0.37 9.30
CA GLN A 133 -17.80 0.49 10.17
C GLN A 133 -16.31 0.43 9.84
N HIS A 134 -15.77 -0.76 9.56
CA HIS A 134 -14.37 -0.92 9.19
C HIS A 134 -14.04 -0.16 7.90
N LEU A 135 -14.87 -0.33 6.86
CA LEU A 135 -14.69 0.36 5.58
C LEU A 135 -14.79 1.88 5.74
N ALA A 136 -15.74 2.36 6.56
CA ALA A 136 -15.87 3.78 6.88
C ALA A 136 -14.62 4.33 7.59
N ASN A 137 -14.09 3.61 8.58
CA ASN A 137 -12.88 4.00 9.30
C ASN A 137 -11.65 4.05 8.38
N VAL A 138 -11.49 3.05 7.49
CA VAL A 138 -10.44 3.04 6.47
C VAL A 138 -10.50 4.29 5.61
N TRP A 139 -11.70 4.63 5.11
CA TRP A 139 -11.88 5.83 4.30
C TRP A 139 -11.64 7.12 5.08
N GLU A 140 -12.08 7.19 6.33
CA GLU A 140 -11.88 8.37 7.17
C GLU A 140 -10.38 8.66 7.35
N VAL A 141 -9.57 7.64 7.65
CA VAL A 141 -8.12 7.79 7.79
C VAL A 141 -7.47 8.19 6.46
N MET A 142 -7.88 7.56 5.35
CA MET A 142 -7.41 7.89 4.00
C MET A 142 -7.71 9.35 3.63
N ARG A 143 -8.95 9.79 3.81
CA ARG A 143 -9.38 11.17 3.57
C ARG A 143 -8.67 12.15 4.50
N GLY A 144 -8.50 11.79 5.78
CA GLY A 144 -7.73 12.58 6.74
C GLY A 144 -6.27 12.76 6.31
N GLY A 145 -5.66 11.72 5.72
CA GLY A 145 -4.33 11.81 5.12
C GLY A 145 -4.26 12.80 3.95
N ILE A 146 -5.27 12.81 3.07
CA ILE A 146 -5.38 13.81 2.01
C ILE A 146 -5.49 15.22 2.64
N GLU A 147 -6.45 15.45 3.53
CA GLU A 147 -6.71 16.78 4.10
C GLU A 147 -5.48 17.38 4.84
N ARG A 148 -4.75 16.54 5.58
CA ARG A 148 -3.48 16.96 6.18
C ARG A 148 -2.42 17.25 5.12
N GLY A 149 -2.22 16.35 4.15
CA GLY A 149 -1.18 16.52 3.13
C GLY A 149 -1.36 17.75 2.26
N ILE A 150 -2.61 18.14 1.96
CA ILE A 150 -2.92 19.33 1.15
C ILE A 150 -2.84 20.66 1.91
N SER A 151 -2.67 20.61 3.24
CA SER A 151 -2.56 21.80 4.11
C SER A 151 -1.19 21.95 4.76
N THR A 152 -0.47 20.85 4.97
CA THR A 152 0.87 20.85 5.58
C THR A 152 1.94 21.31 4.59
N GLU A 153 2.63 22.40 4.94
CA GLU A 153 3.79 22.90 4.22
C GLU A 153 5.11 22.44 4.87
N GLY A 154 6.22 22.66 4.16
CA GLY A 154 7.57 22.44 4.68
C GLY A 154 8.35 21.39 3.90
N VAL A 155 9.37 20.83 4.56
CA VAL A 155 10.29 19.85 3.99
C VAL A 155 10.16 18.53 4.74
N LEU A 156 10.23 17.43 4.00
CA LEU A 156 10.17 16.09 4.57
C LEU A 156 11.41 15.80 5.42
N PRO A 157 11.27 15.00 6.49
CA PRO A 157 12.40 14.61 7.33
C PRO A 157 13.37 13.71 6.56
N GLY A 158 14.58 13.54 7.09
CA GLY A 158 15.62 12.73 6.45
C GLY A 158 16.62 13.54 5.62
N LYS A 159 17.59 12.84 5.01
CA LYS A 159 18.75 13.43 4.35
C LYS A 159 18.39 14.22 3.09
N LEU A 160 17.35 13.77 2.38
CA LEU A 160 16.97 14.36 1.08
C LEU A 160 16.27 15.72 1.20
N ARG A 161 15.69 16.05 2.36
CA ARG A 161 15.02 17.34 2.63
C ARG A 161 14.03 17.75 1.53
N VAL A 162 13.30 16.77 0.97
CA VAL A 162 12.40 16.97 -0.18
C VAL A 162 11.28 17.94 0.22
N PRO A 163 11.04 19.02 -0.55
CA PRO A 163 9.94 19.94 -0.26
C PRO A 163 8.59 19.29 -0.53
N ARG A 164 7.63 19.53 0.36
CA ARG A 164 6.23 19.14 0.14
C ARG A 164 5.62 19.96 -1.00
N ARG A 165 4.84 19.31 -1.85
CA ARG A 165 4.30 19.87 -3.10
C ARG A 165 2.78 19.90 -3.12
N ALA A 166 2.12 19.02 -2.36
CA ALA A 166 0.67 18.90 -2.39
C ALA A 166 -0.05 20.21 -2.02
N ALA A 167 0.39 20.89 -0.94
CA ALA A 167 -0.22 22.13 -0.48
C ALA A 167 -0.11 23.28 -1.51
N ALA A 168 1.05 23.43 -2.16
CA ALA A 168 1.26 24.44 -3.20
C ALA A 168 0.41 24.14 -4.45
N LEU A 169 0.39 22.87 -4.89
CA LEU A 169 -0.41 22.44 -6.04
C LEU A 169 -1.91 22.64 -5.78
N ARG A 170 -2.39 22.32 -4.56
CA ARG A 170 -3.79 22.57 -4.16
C ARG A 170 -4.18 24.04 -4.30
N ARG A 171 -3.32 24.98 -3.87
CA ARG A 171 -3.59 26.42 -4.03
C ARG A 171 -3.76 26.81 -5.50
N MET A 172 -2.88 26.32 -6.36
CA MET A 172 -2.97 26.57 -7.80
C MET A 172 -4.28 26.03 -8.38
N LEU A 173 -4.60 24.77 -8.09
CA LEU A 173 -5.80 24.11 -8.63
C LEU A 173 -7.10 24.76 -8.15
N VAL A 174 -7.22 25.05 -6.85
CA VAL A 174 -8.41 25.71 -6.30
C VAL A 174 -8.61 27.12 -6.89
N SER A 175 -7.52 27.86 -7.13
CA SER A 175 -7.60 29.19 -7.74
C SER A 175 -8.10 29.19 -9.19
N GLN A 176 -7.96 28.05 -9.88
CA GLN A 176 -8.29 27.88 -11.30
C GLN A 176 -9.49 26.96 -11.55
N ASP A 177 -10.03 26.28 -10.54
CA ASP A 177 -11.02 25.18 -10.67
C ASP A 177 -12.27 25.53 -11.49
N LYS A 178 -12.66 26.82 -11.49
CA LYS A 178 -13.84 27.31 -12.23
C LYS A 178 -13.54 27.99 -13.56
N THR A 179 -12.27 28.30 -13.82
CA THR A 179 -11.85 29.15 -14.95
C THR A 179 -10.88 28.46 -15.90
N THR A 180 -10.28 27.35 -15.47
CA THR A 180 -9.35 26.59 -16.29
C THR A 180 -10.06 25.92 -17.46
N THR A 181 -9.40 25.97 -18.62
CA THR A 181 -9.77 25.21 -19.83
C THR A 181 -8.74 24.13 -20.13
N ASP A 182 -7.77 23.93 -19.23
CA ASP A 182 -6.74 22.91 -19.40
C ASP A 182 -7.37 21.51 -19.26
N PRO A 183 -7.36 20.68 -20.32
CA PRO A 183 -7.90 19.32 -20.25
C PRO A 183 -7.15 18.44 -19.25
N MET A 184 -5.92 18.79 -18.87
CA MET A 184 -5.10 18.03 -17.92
C MET A 184 -5.31 18.43 -16.46
N ALA A 185 -6.15 19.42 -16.15
CA ALA A 185 -6.40 19.83 -14.77
C ALA A 185 -6.88 18.66 -13.88
N VAL A 186 -7.67 17.74 -14.43
CA VAL A 186 -8.14 16.54 -13.72
C VAL A 186 -6.97 15.62 -13.33
N VAL A 187 -5.96 15.50 -14.19
CA VAL A 187 -4.73 14.73 -13.91
C VAL A 187 -3.96 15.37 -12.77
N ASP A 188 -3.87 16.70 -12.73
CA ASP A 188 -3.20 17.43 -11.65
C ASP A 188 -3.91 17.27 -10.31
N TRP A 189 -5.25 17.21 -10.30
CA TRP A 189 -6.01 16.87 -9.09
C TRP A 189 -5.70 15.45 -8.58
N ILE A 190 -5.65 14.46 -9.48
CA ILE A 190 -5.27 13.08 -9.12
C ILE A 190 -3.85 13.04 -8.53
N ASN A 191 -2.90 13.71 -9.19
CA ASN A 191 -1.53 13.83 -8.73
C ASN A 191 -1.50 14.45 -7.33
N MET A 192 -2.20 15.56 -7.12
CA MET A 192 -2.26 16.28 -5.86
C MET A 192 -2.75 15.40 -4.71
N PHE A 193 -3.82 14.62 -4.90
CA PHE A 193 -4.31 13.70 -3.87
C PHE A 193 -3.29 12.61 -3.50
N ALA A 194 -2.62 12.02 -4.49
CA ALA A 194 -1.61 10.99 -4.25
C ALA A 194 -0.36 11.57 -3.55
N LEU A 195 0.10 12.75 -4.00
CA LEU A 195 1.19 13.48 -3.37
C LEU A 195 0.89 13.77 -1.90
N ALA A 196 -0.32 14.24 -1.59
CA ALA A 196 -0.72 14.57 -0.23
C ALA A 196 -0.54 13.39 0.74
N VAL A 197 -1.05 12.22 0.36
CA VAL A 197 -0.98 11.01 1.20
C VAL A 197 0.44 10.49 1.33
N ASN A 198 1.22 10.47 0.24
CA ASN A 198 2.60 9.98 0.29
C ASN A 198 3.56 10.95 1.00
N GLU A 199 3.30 12.25 0.96
CA GLU A 199 4.04 13.25 1.75
C GLU A 199 3.73 13.11 3.25
N GLU A 200 2.47 12.81 3.62
CA GLU A 200 2.12 12.45 4.99
C GLU A 200 2.81 11.16 5.46
N ASN A 201 2.81 10.11 4.62
CA ASN A 201 3.54 8.88 4.90
C ASN A 201 5.03 9.15 5.16
N ALA A 202 5.68 9.90 4.27
CA ALA A 202 7.10 10.19 4.36
C ALA A 202 7.48 11.04 5.59
N ALA A 203 6.50 11.74 6.17
CA ALA A 203 6.67 12.51 7.40
C ALA A 203 6.35 11.74 8.68
N GLY A 204 5.98 10.45 8.58
CA GLY A 204 5.58 9.62 9.73
C GLY A 204 4.13 9.81 10.17
N GLY A 205 3.29 10.42 9.31
CA GLY A 205 1.86 10.59 9.55
C GLY A 205 1.07 9.28 9.51
N ARG A 206 -0.18 9.33 9.96
CA ARG A 206 -1.08 8.16 9.94
C ARG A 206 -1.54 7.87 8.52
N VAL A 207 -1.28 6.66 8.04
CA VAL A 207 -1.70 6.19 6.72
C VAL A 207 -2.33 4.80 6.81
N VAL A 208 -3.10 4.43 5.78
CA VAL A 208 -3.63 3.08 5.60
C VAL A 208 -2.81 2.38 4.54
N THR A 209 -2.39 1.14 4.80
CA THR A 209 -1.69 0.31 3.82
C THR A 209 -2.59 0.02 2.62
N ALA A 210 -2.05 0.13 1.40
CA ALA A 210 -2.83 -0.10 0.19
C ALA A 210 -2.00 -0.57 -1.03
N PRO A 211 -1.29 -1.72 -0.97
CA PRO A 211 -1.24 -2.69 0.13
C PRO A 211 -0.07 -2.47 1.08
N THR A 212 0.81 -1.49 0.83
CA THR A 212 1.92 -1.09 1.71
C THR A 212 1.86 0.41 2.00
N ASN A 213 2.68 0.88 2.95
CA ASN A 213 2.83 2.31 3.23
C ASN A 213 3.46 3.06 2.04
N GLY A 214 4.35 2.42 1.28
CA GLY A 214 4.96 3.03 0.09
C GLY A 214 3.98 3.29 -1.05
N ALA A 215 2.88 2.54 -1.12
CA ALA A 215 1.85 2.61 -2.16
C ALA A 215 0.51 3.22 -1.67
N CYS A 216 0.49 3.81 -0.47
CA CYS A 216 -0.74 4.19 0.22
C CYS A 216 -1.53 5.34 -0.44
N GLY A 217 -0.95 6.11 -1.36
CA GLY A 217 -1.61 7.25 -1.98
C GLY A 217 -2.51 6.92 -3.16
N ILE A 218 -2.34 5.76 -3.80
CA ILE A 218 -3.02 5.43 -5.07
C ILE A 218 -4.51 5.18 -4.87
N ILE A 219 -4.86 4.26 -3.97
CA ILE A 219 -6.24 3.90 -3.65
C ILE A 219 -7.09 5.11 -3.23
N PRO A 220 -6.65 5.96 -2.28
CA PRO A 220 -7.42 7.12 -1.87
C PRO A 220 -7.44 8.23 -2.94
N ALA A 221 -6.38 8.42 -3.73
CA ALA A 221 -6.37 9.42 -4.80
C ALA A 221 -7.40 9.11 -5.90
N VAL A 222 -7.52 7.83 -6.29
CA VAL A 222 -8.49 7.39 -7.30
C VAL A 222 -9.92 7.50 -6.77
N LEU A 223 -10.15 7.20 -5.49
CA LEU A 223 -11.46 7.38 -4.86
C LEU A 223 -11.84 8.86 -4.71
N ALA A 224 -10.89 9.73 -4.35
CA ALA A 224 -11.09 11.17 -4.30
C ALA A 224 -11.35 11.79 -5.68
N TYR A 225 -10.73 11.25 -6.75
CA TYR A 225 -11.09 11.60 -8.12
C TYR A 225 -12.54 11.24 -8.45
N TYR A 226 -12.98 10.03 -8.10
CA TYR A 226 -14.37 9.62 -8.29
C TYR A 226 -15.32 10.53 -7.53
N ASP A 227 -15.03 10.81 -6.25
CA ASP A 227 -15.78 11.71 -5.38
C ASP A 227 -15.96 13.11 -5.98
N LYS A 228 -14.86 13.73 -6.42
CA LYS A 228 -14.86 15.11 -6.92
C LYS A 228 -15.44 15.26 -8.32
N PHE A 229 -15.18 14.34 -9.24
CA PHE A 229 -15.45 14.55 -10.68
C PHE A 229 -16.56 13.67 -11.24
N ILE A 230 -16.94 12.57 -10.56
CA ILE A 230 -17.94 11.64 -11.06
C ILE A 230 -19.19 11.68 -10.18
N ARG A 231 -19.04 11.33 -8.90
CA ARG A 231 -20.13 11.31 -7.92
C ARG A 231 -19.57 11.24 -6.50
N GLU A 232 -20.19 11.99 -5.58
CA GLU A 232 -19.91 11.89 -4.14
C GLU A 232 -19.93 10.43 -3.65
N VAL A 233 -18.92 10.09 -2.87
CA VAL A 233 -18.73 8.76 -2.29
C VAL A 233 -19.68 8.57 -1.11
N ASN A 234 -20.58 7.61 -1.26
CA ASN A 234 -21.42 7.11 -0.17
C ASN A 234 -20.97 5.70 0.27
N ALA A 235 -21.58 5.18 1.34
CA ALA A 235 -21.27 3.88 1.92
C ALA A 235 -21.31 2.73 0.88
N ASN A 236 -22.24 2.75 -0.06
CA ASN A 236 -22.34 1.72 -1.09
C ASN A 236 -21.19 1.80 -2.11
N SER A 237 -20.88 2.99 -2.63
CA SER A 237 -19.71 3.14 -3.53
C SER A 237 -18.41 2.82 -2.80
N LEU A 238 -18.28 3.22 -1.54
CA LEU A 238 -17.11 2.93 -0.74
C LEU A 238 -16.89 1.41 -0.60
N ALA A 239 -17.94 0.69 -0.20
CA ALA A 239 -17.88 -0.76 -0.07
C ALA A 239 -17.56 -1.44 -1.40
N ARG A 240 -18.21 -1.05 -2.50
CA ARG A 240 -17.94 -1.65 -3.82
C ARG A 240 -16.50 -1.44 -4.27
N TYR A 241 -15.96 -0.24 -4.08
CA TYR A 241 -14.60 0.10 -4.45
C TYR A 241 -13.57 -0.68 -3.63
N LEU A 242 -13.69 -0.64 -2.29
CA LEU A 242 -12.72 -1.29 -1.41
C LEU A 242 -12.80 -2.81 -1.47
N LEU A 243 -13.99 -3.42 -1.60
CA LEU A 243 -14.13 -4.87 -1.72
C LEU A 243 -13.49 -5.40 -3.01
N VAL A 244 -13.66 -4.69 -4.14
CA VAL A 244 -13.02 -5.07 -5.40
C VAL A 244 -11.51 -4.84 -5.34
N ALA A 245 -11.07 -3.70 -4.80
CA ALA A 245 -9.66 -3.45 -4.59
C ALA A 245 -9.01 -4.55 -3.73
N SER A 246 -9.64 -4.94 -2.63
CA SER A 246 -9.18 -6.02 -1.76
C SER A 246 -9.13 -7.38 -2.46
N ALA A 247 -10.12 -7.72 -3.28
CA ALA A 247 -10.12 -8.97 -4.05
C ALA A 247 -8.97 -9.04 -5.06
N ILE A 248 -8.67 -7.92 -5.72
CA ILE A 248 -7.51 -7.87 -6.63
C ILE A 248 -6.20 -7.96 -5.84
N GLY A 249 -6.09 -7.24 -4.72
CA GLY A 249 -4.92 -7.31 -3.85
C GLY A 249 -4.66 -8.71 -3.28
N SER A 250 -5.73 -9.44 -2.93
CA SER A 250 -5.62 -10.80 -2.42
C SER A 250 -5.11 -11.78 -3.49
N LEU A 251 -5.49 -11.62 -4.77
CA LEU A 251 -4.96 -12.44 -5.86
C LEU A 251 -3.45 -12.31 -6.02
N TYR A 252 -2.90 -11.08 -5.93
CA TYR A 252 -1.45 -10.87 -5.97
C TYR A 252 -0.77 -11.44 -4.73
N LYS A 253 -1.38 -11.30 -3.54
CA LYS A 253 -0.83 -11.87 -2.31
C LYS A 253 -0.82 -13.41 -2.33
N MET A 254 -1.87 -14.04 -2.84
CA MET A 254 -2.02 -15.51 -2.88
C MET A 254 -1.08 -16.16 -3.89
N ASN A 255 -0.90 -15.54 -5.05
CA ASN A 255 -0.21 -16.17 -6.18
C ASN A 255 1.17 -15.57 -6.48
N ALA A 256 1.57 -14.53 -5.75
CA ALA A 256 2.85 -13.86 -5.91
C ALA A 256 3.33 -13.28 -4.57
N SER A 257 3.72 -12.00 -4.53
CA SER A 257 4.10 -11.28 -3.32
C SER A 257 3.73 -9.81 -3.44
N ILE A 258 3.51 -9.17 -2.29
CA ILE A 258 3.32 -7.72 -2.16
C ILE A 258 4.52 -7.04 -1.49
N SER A 259 5.63 -7.77 -1.30
CA SER A 259 6.84 -7.28 -0.67
C SER A 259 7.78 -6.65 -1.68
N GLY A 260 8.15 -5.38 -1.46
CA GLY A 260 9.16 -4.68 -2.26
C GLY A 260 10.52 -5.37 -2.25
N ALA A 261 10.86 -6.01 -1.13
CA ALA A 261 12.06 -6.83 -0.97
C ALA A 261 12.05 -8.13 -1.79
N GLU A 262 10.87 -8.66 -2.16
CA GLU A 262 10.78 -9.92 -2.90
C GLU A 262 10.60 -9.71 -4.40
N VAL A 263 9.67 -8.83 -4.80
CA VAL A 263 9.25 -8.66 -6.19
C VAL A 263 9.42 -7.24 -6.72
N GLY A 264 10.03 -6.34 -5.94
CA GLY A 264 10.18 -4.93 -6.31
C GLY A 264 8.88 -4.14 -6.20
N CYS A 265 8.92 -2.89 -6.67
CA CYS A 265 7.84 -1.93 -6.48
C CYS A 265 6.61 -2.23 -7.35
N GLN A 266 6.73 -3.14 -8.33
CA GLN A 266 5.58 -3.73 -9.01
C GLN A 266 4.64 -4.47 -8.02
N GLY A 267 5.18 -5.11 -6.97
CA GLY A 267 4.38 -5.77 -5.92
C GLY A 267 3.68 -4.80 -4.96
N GLU A 268 4.07 -3.54 -4.98
CA GLU A 268 3.52 -2.51 -4.09
C GLU A 268 2.69 -1.49 -4.88
N VAL A 269 3.37 -0.61 -5.62
CA VAL A 269 2.75 0.44 -6.45
C VAL A 269 1.99 -0.17 -7.63
N GLY A 270 2.54 -1.22 -8.26
CA GLY A 270 1.86 -1.92 -9.34
C GLY A 270 0.56 -2.59 -8.86
N VAL A 271 0.61 -3.27 -7.71
CA VAL A 271 -0.57 -3.90 -7.10
C VAL A 271 -1.60 -2.84 -6.71
N ALA A 272 -1.19 -1.75 -6.05
CA ALA A 272 -2.08 -0.65 -5.71
C ALA A 272 -2.74 -0.01 -6.95
N CYS A 273 -1.98 0.15 -8.04
CA CYS A 273 -2.49 0.62 -9.34
C CYS A 273 -3.56 -0.33 -9.89
N SER A 274 -3.29 -1.63 -9.84
CA SER A 274 -4.22 -2.69 -10.29
C SER A 274 -5.50 -2.73 -9.45
N MET A 275 -5.36 -2.64 -8.12
CA MET A 275 -6.48 -2.60 -7.18
C MET A 275 -7.38 -1.38 -7.44
N ALA A 276 -6.78 -0.20 -7.58
CA ALA A 276 -7.51 1.06 -7.79
C ALA A 276 -8.22 1.08 -9.16
N ALA A 277 -7.58 0.55 -10.21
CA ALA A 277 -8.17 0.47 -11.54
C ALA A 277 -9.42 -0.42 -11.56
N ALA A 278 -9.35 -1.59 -10.93
CA ALA A 278 -10.48 -2.50 -10.79
C ALA A 278 -11.61 -1.91 -9.96
N GLY A 279 -11.28 -1.31 -8.80
CA GLY A 279 -12.26 -0.64 -7.95
C GLY A 279 -12.99 0.48 -8.70
N LEU A 280 -12.26 1.33 -9.43
CA LEU A 280 -12.86 2.39 -10.24
C LEU A 280 -13.71 1.83 -11.37
N ALA A 281 -13.27 0.77 -12.06
CA ALA A 281 -14.03 0.12 -13.12
C ALA A 281 -15.39 -0.40 -12.60
N GLU A 282 -15.41 -1.05 -11.44
CA GLU A 282 -16.64 -1.50 -10.77
C GLU A 282 -17.58 -0.31 -10.50
N LEU A 283 -17.06 0.81 -10.00
CA LEU A 283 -17.87 2.01 -9.75
C LEU A 283 -18.44 2.62 -11.03
N LEU A 284 -17.72 2.54 -12.14
CA LEU A 284 -18.14 3.03 -13.45
C LEU A 284 -19.09 2.05 -14.18
N GLY A 285 -19.48 0.95 -13.55
CA GLY A 285 -20.45 -0.01 -14.09
C GLY A 285 -19.86 -1.04 -15.06
N ALA A 286 -18.55 -1.31 -14.95
CA ALA A 286 -17.89 -2.37 -15.71
C ALA A 286 -18.48 -3.76 -15.39
N SER A 287 -18.46 -4.65 -16.38
CA SER A 287 -18.71 -6.08 -16.14
C SER A 287 -17.57 -6.72 -15.31
N PRO A 288 -17.79 -7.87 -14.66
CA PRO A 288 -16.71 -8.58 -13.93
C PRO A 288 -15.46 -8.85 -14.78
N ALA A 289 -15.64 -9.16 -16.07
CA ALA A 289 -14.54 -9.32 -17.02
C ALA A 289 -13.78 -8.00 -17.25
N GLN A 290 -14.51 -6.89 -17.43
CA GLN A 290 -13.89 -5.56 -17.58
C GLN A 290 -13.17 -5.09 -16.32
N VAL A 291 -13.65 -5.45 -15.13
CA VAL A 291 -12.94 -5.20 -13.85
C VAL A 291 -11.59 -5.92 -13.84
N CYS A 292 -11.56 -7.19 -14.25
CA CYS A 292 -10.31 -7.95 -14.35
C CYS A 292 -9.38 -7.38 -15.43
N ILE A 293 -9.93 -6.90 -16.56
CA ILE A 293 -9.16 -6.22 -17.62
C ILE A 293 -8.55 -4.90 -17.11
N ALA A 294 -9.27 -4.13 -16.29
CA ALA A 294 -8.74 -2.89 -15.72
C ALA A 294 -7.54 -3.16 -14.80
N ALA A 295 -7.64 -4.19 -13.96
CA ALA A 295 -6.53 -4.67 -13.15
C ALA A 295 -5.34 -5.13 -13.99
N GLU A 296 -5.60 -5.94 -15.03
CA GLU A 296 -4.61 -6.45 -15.99
C GLU A 296 -3.80 -5.30 -16.60
N ILE A 297 -4.47 -4.35 -17.26
CA ILE A 297 -3.80 -3.22 -17.94
C ILE A 297 -2.96 -2.41 -16.95
N ALA A 298 -3.50 -2.16 -15.75
CA ALA A 298 -2.80 -1.40 -14.73
C ALA A 298 -1.51 -2.10 -14.26
N MET A 299 -1.52 -3.42 -14.10
CA MET A 299 -0.32 -4.16 -13.71
C MET A 299 0.66 -4.34 -14.87
N GLU A 300 0.20 -4.57 -16.10
CA GLU A 300 1.08 -4.64 -17.29
C GLU A 300 1.99 -3.41 -17.38
N HIS A 301 1.45 -2.23 -17.09
CA HIS A 301 2.19 -0.96 -17.08
C HIS A 301 3.10 -0.73 -15.85
N ASN A 302 3.24 -1.72 -14.98
CA ASN A 302 4.15 -1.69 -13.84
C ASN A 302 5.07 -2.93 -13.75
N LEU A 303 4.93 -3.92 -14.65
CA LEU A 303 5.85 -5.07 -14.72
C LEU A 303 7.31 -4.62 -14.87
N GLY A 304 8.20 -5.22 -14.09
CA GLY A 304 9.63 -4.89 -14.02
C GLY A 304 9.97 -3.67 -13.16
N LEU A 305 9.01 -3.04 -12.48
CA LEU A 305 9.29 -1.87 -11.66
C LEU A 305 10.08 -2.24 -10.39
N THR A 306 11.33 -1.81 -10.35
CA THR A 306 12.31 -2.05 -9.26
C THR A 306 12.01 -1.23 -8.01
N CYS A 307 12.48 -1.65 -6.83
CA CYS A 307 12.31 -0.93 -5.56
C CYS A 307 13.64 -0.41 -5.01
N ASP A 308 14.20 0.64 -5.61
CA ASP A 308 15.50 1.19 -5.20
C ASP A 308 15.36 2.68 -4.83
N PRO A 309 14.80 3.00 -3.65
CA PRO A 309 14.59 4.37 -3.22
C PRO A 309 15.91 5.08 -2.86
N VAL A 310 15.99 6.37 -3.15
CA VAL A 310 17.16 7.18 -2.84
C VAL A 310 17.35 7.25 -1.32
N ALA A 311 18.56 6.96 -0.85
CA ALA A 311 18.92 6.92 0.56
C ALA A 311 18.04 5.99 1.44
N GLY A 312 17.37 5.00 0.85
CA GLY A 312 16.45 4.12 1.57
C GLY A 312 15.17 4.81 2.05
N GLN A 313 14.89 6.02 1.58
CA GLN A 313 13.75 6.81 2.06
C GLN A 313 12.54 6.63 1.16
N VAL A 314 11.36 6.44 1.76
CA VAL A 314 10.07 6.35 1.03
C VAL A 314 9.63 7.74 0.55
N GLN A 315 10.48 8.38 -0.25
CA GLN A 315 10.33 9.72 -0.79
C GLN A 315 10.54 9.69 -2.30
N VAL A 316 11.78 9.48 -2.75
CA VAL A 316 12.15 9.47 -4.17
C VAL A 316 12.56 8.06 -4.57
N PRO A 317 11.95 7.43 -5.59
CA PRO A 317 10.88 7.91 -6.48
C PRO A 317 9.45 7.58 -5.99
N CYS A 318 9.28 7.19 -4.72
CA CYS A 318 8.03 6.62 -4.21
C CYS A 318 6.83 7.58 -4.32
N ILE A 319 7.03 8.87 -4.02
CA ILE A 319 5.98 9.88 -4.05
C ILE A 319 5.46 10.08 -5.49
N GLU A 320 6.35 10.26 -6.47
CA GLU A 320 5.96 10.43 -7.88
C GLU A 320 5.36 9.16 -8.46
N ARG A 321 5.84 7.98 -8.04
CA ARG A 321 5.28 6.69 -8.45
C ARG A 321 3.80 6.57 -8.09
N ASN A 322 3.39 7.04 -6.91
CA ASN A 322 1.98 7.01 -6.51
C ASN A 322 1.13 7.96 -7.36
N ALA A 323 1.61 9.17 -7.63
CA ALA A 323 0.90 10.12 -8.49
C ALA A 323 0.70 9.55 -9.91
N ILE A 324 1.78 9.07 -10.54
CA ILE A 324 1.70 8.47 -11.88
C ILE A 324 0.85 7.20 -11.88
N ALA A 325 0.96 6.35 -10.87
CA ALA A 325 0.16 5.13 -10.78
C ALA A 325 -1.34 5.40 -10.58
N ALA A 326 -1.72 6.42 -9.82
CA ALA A 326 -3.12 6.82 -9.70
C ALA A 326 -3.70 7.25 -11.05
N VAL A 327 -2.94 8.00 -11.85
CA VAL A 327 -3.34 8.38 -13.21
C VAL A 327 -3.43 7.16 -14.13
N LYS A 328 -2.45 6.25 -14.06
CA LYS A 328 -2.50 4.97 -14.80
C LYS A 328 -3.74 4.17 -14.44
N ALA A 329 -4.11 4.09 -13.16
CA ALA A 329 -5.27 3.36 -12.70
C ALA A 329 -6.59 3.92 -13.28
N VAL A 330 -6.74 5.25 -13.27
CA VAL A 330 -7.89 5.92 -13.91
C VAL A 330 -7.93 5.62 -15.40
N ASN A 331 -6.78 5.68 -16.09
CA ASN A 331 -6.72 5.42 -17.51
C ASN A 331 -6.98 3.93 -17.84
N ALA A 332 -6.46 3.00 -17.04
CA ALA A 332 -6.68 1.56 -17.20
C ALA A 332 -8.16 1.20 -17.07
N ALA A 333 -8.86 1.73 -16.07
CA ALA A 333 -10.31 1.59 -15.96
C ALA A 333 -11.02 2.12 -17.21
N ARG A 334 -10.65 3.32 -17.68
CA ARG A 334 -11.22 3.93 -18.88
C ARG A 334 -10.97 3.11 -20.16
N MET A 335 -9.81 2.48 -20.29
CA MET A 335 -9.46 1.61 -21.41
C MET A 335 -10.28 0.32 -21.35
N ALA A 336 -10.39 -0.31 -20.18
CA ALA A 336 -11.17 -1.52 -19.98
C ALA A 336 -12.66 -1.34 -20.36
N LEU A 337 -13.28 -0.25 -19.91
CA LEU A 337 -14.69 0.06 -20.25
C LEU A 337 -14.90 0.32 -21.74
N ARG A 338 -13.88 0.82 -22.46
CA ARG A 338 -13.94 1.13 -23.90
C ARG A 338 -13.44 -0.01 -24.79
N ARG A 339 -12.97 -1.11 -24.20
CA ARG A 339 -12.46 -2.25 -24.94
C ARG A 339 -13.61 -2.98 -25.61
N THR A 340 -13.47 -3.24 -26.91
CA THR A 340 -14.44 -3.97 -27.73
C THR A 340 -13.96 -5.38 -28.09
N SER A 341 -12.79 -5.78 -27.60
CA SER A 341 -12.18 -7.09 -27.83
C SER A 341 -11.82 -7.77 -26.51
N GLU A 342 -11.69 -9.08 -26.53
CA GLU A 342 -11.10 -9.82 -25.42
C GLU A 342 -9.61 -9.45 -25.22
N PRO A 343 -9.10 -9.48 -23.97
CA PRO A 343 -7.68 -9.44 -23.70
C PRO A 343 -6.95 -10.59 -24.39
N ARG A 344 -5.71 -10.36 -24.83
CA ARG A 344 -4.80 -11.42 -25.26
C ARG A 344 -4.07 -12.08 -24.10
N VAL A 345 -3.89 -11.33 -23.00
CA VAL A 345 -3.26 -11.78 -21.77
C VAL A 345 -4.26 -11.53 -20.64
N CYS A 346 -4.59 -12.56 -19.86
CA CYS A 346 -5.51 -12.41 -18.72
C CYS A 346 -4.76 -12.00 -17.45
N LEU A 347 -5.50 -11.50 -16.46
CA LEU A 347 -4.95 -11.06 -15.17
C LEU A 347 -4.11 -12.14 -14.47
N ASP A 348 -4.54 -13.40 -14.49
CA ASP A 348 -3.79 -14.51 -13.89
C ASP A 348 -2.39 -14.66 -14.50
N LYS A 349 -2.26 -14.50 -15.82
CA LYS A 349 -0.96 -14.52 -16.52
C LYS A 349 -0.10 -13.31 -16.22
N VAL A 350 -0.72 -12.14 -16.00
CA VAL A 350 0.02 -10.95 -15.56
C VAL A 350 0.54 -11.11 -14.13
N ILE A 351 -0.23 -11.72 -13.22
CA ILE A 351 0.20 -12.04 -11.86
C ILE A 351 1.39 -13.01 -11.87
N GLU A 352 1.30 -14.09 -12.66
CA GLU A 352 2.39 -15.06 -12.86
C GLU A 352 3.65 -14.36 -13.38
N THR A 353 3.52 -13.54 -14.43
CA THR A 353 4.63 -12.78 -15.02
C THR A 353 5.26 -11.82 -14.01
N MET A 354 4.45 -11.14 -13.19
CA MET A 354 4.94 -10.26 -12.13
C MET A 354 5.81 -11.05 -11.14
N TYR A 355 5.36 -12.22 -10.70
CA TYR A 355 6.09 -13.05 -9.76
C TYR A 355 7.42 -13.54 -10.34
N GLU A 356 7.41 -14.08 -11.56
CA GLU A 356 8.61 -14.54 -12.27
C GLU A 356 9.61 -13.39 -12.45
N THR A 357 9.15 -12.23 -12.93
CA THR A 357 9.99 -11.03 -13.09
C THR A 357 10.58 -10.57 -11.77
N GLY A 358 9.82 -10.68 -10.67
CA GLY A 358 10.29 -10.36 -9.32
C GLY A 358 11.39 -11.32 -8.85
N LYS A 359 11.25 -12.62 -9.10
CA LYS A 359 12.28 -13.63 -8.76
C LYS A 359 13.56 -13.46 -9.58
N ASP A 360 13.44 -13.03 -10.83
CA ASP A 360 14.57 -12.75 -11.70
C ASP A 360 15.23 -11.38 -11.41
N MET A 361 14.57 -10.54 -10.61
CA MET A 361 15.08 -9.22 -10.24
C MET A 361 16.33 -9.38 -9.36
N ASN A 362 17.45 -8.82 -9.82
CA ASN A 362 18.68 -8.81 -9.04
C ASN A 362 18.44 -8.10 -7.69
N ALA A 363 18.93 -8.69 -6.59
CA ALA A 363 18.70 -8.19 -5.23
C ALA A 363 19.06 -6.70 -5.04
N LYS A 364 20.08 -6.18 -5.75
CA LYS A 364 20.47 -4.76 -5.67
C LYS A 364 19.41 -3.79 -6.23
N TYR A 365 18.44 -4.28 -6.99
CA TYR A 365 17.33 -3.48 -7.54
C TYR A 365 16.00 -3.71 -6.79
N ARG A 366 16.02 -4.53 -5.75
CA ARG A 366 14.95 -4.62 -4.76
C ARG A 366 15.24 -3.62 -3.63
N GLU A 367 14.54 -3.74 -2.50
CA GLU A 367 14.50 -2.81 -1.36
C GLU A 367 15.82 -2.67 -0.56
N THR A 368 16.97 -2.69 -1.23
CA THR A 368 18.31 -2.61 -0.63
C THR A 368 18.95 -1.24 -0.74
N SER A 369 18.47 -0.37 -1.64
CA SER A 369 19.08 0.94 -1.95
C SER A 369 20.53 0.87 -2.44
N ARG A 370 20.93 -0.28 -2.98
CA ARG A 370 22.30 -0.57 -3.44
C ARG A 370 22.43 -0.57 -4.97
N GLY A 371 21.38 -0.13 -5.68
CA GLY A 371 21.32 -0.16 -7.14
C GLY A 371 20.85 1.15 -7.74
N GLY A 372 20.21 1.00 -8.90
CA GLY A 372 19.40 2.01 -9.59
C GLY A 372 19.73 3.48 -9.35
N LEU A 373 18.70 4.24 -8.94
CA LEU A 373 18.78 5.68 -8.71
C LEU A 373 19.48 5.98 -7.37
N ALA A 374 19.38 5.07 -6.39
CA ALA A 374 19.99 5.24 -5.08
C ALA A 374 21.51 5.39 -5.15
N MET A 375 22.16 4.68 -6.07
CA MET A 375 23.61 4.78 -6.28
C MET A 375 24.05 5.98 -7.13
N LYS A 376 23.12 6.68 -7.79
CA LYS A 376 23.43 7.83 -8.67
C LYS A 376 23.28 9.17 -7.96
N ILE A 377 22.45 9.23 -6.93
CA ILE A 377 22.24 10.43 -6.14
C ILE A 377 22.93 10.23 -4.79
N VAL A 378 23.97 11.04 -4.54
CA VAL A 378 24.63 11.07 -3.22
C VAL A 378 23.78 11.95 -2.30
N ALA A 379 23.27 11.36 -1.23
CA ALA A 379 22.41 12.01 -0.24
C ALA A 379 23.19 12.67 0.89
#